data_AF-A0A418XAP6-F1
#
_entry.id   AF-A0A418XAP6-F1
#
_cell.length_a   1.000
_cell.length_b   1.000
_cell.length_c   1.000
_cell.angle_alpha   90.00
_cell.angle_beta   90.00
_cell.angle_gamma   90.00
#
_symmetry.space_group_name_H-M   'P 1'
#
loop_
_entity.id
_entity.type
_entity.pdbx_description
1 polymer ?
#
loop_
_entity_poly.entity_id
_entity_poly.type
_entity_poly.pdbx_seq_one_letter_code
_entity_poly.pdbx_strand_id
1 'polypeptide(L)'
;MREKRMQTTWVIAADSSRARIFELEQDTSHLLEIEDMVNPEGRQTEREIEANQQHDVEMFSKQLGHYIDKACVEHRFDALTVIAPPKFLGLIRENLSDQSRRAVQEEIPKDIAWFEGHQIEEYLKARPH
;
A
#
# COMPACT_ATOMS: atom_id res chain seq x y z
N MET A 1 32.60 -8.34 -3.15
CA MET A 1 31.37 -8.98 -2.66
C MET A 1 30.50 -7.85 -2.15
N ARG A 2 29.41 -7.49 -2.83
CA ARG A 2 28.49 -6.46 -2.32
C ARG A 2 27.64 -7.17 -1.28
N GLU A 3 27.84 -6.85 0.00
CA GLU A 3 26.86 -7.17 1.04
C GLU A 3 25.49 -6.77 0.48
N LYS A 4 24.61 -7.74 0.27
CA LYS A 4 23.19 -7.46 0.04
C LYS A 4 22.77 -6.66 1.27
N ARG A 5 22.72 -5.33 1.16
CA ARG A 5 21.94 -4.53 2.12
C ARG A 5 20.59 -5.21 2.15
N MET A 6 20.19 -5.71 3.31
CA MET A 6 18.84 -6.21 3.50
C MET A 6 17.93 -5.00 3.33
N GLN A 7 17.45 -4.79 2.11
CA GLN A 7 16.53 -3.71 1.79
C GLN A 7 15.16 -4.15 2.27
N THR A 8 14.67 -3.51 3.31
CA THR A 8 13.32 -3.78 3.82
C THR A 8 12.33 -3.25 2.80
N THR A 9 11.60 -4.15 2.15
CA THR A 9 10.62 -3.77 1.12
C THR A 9 9.23 -3.87 1.71
N TRP A 10 8.48 -2.77 1.68
CA TRP A 10 7.07 -2.79 2.07
C TRP A 10 6.18 -2.95 0.85
N VAL A 11 5.16 -3.77 0.98
CA VAL A 11 4.11 -4.01 0.00
C VAL A 11 2.80 -3.52 0.58
N ILE A 12 2.21 -2.53 -0.04
CA ILE A 12 0.94 -1.95 0.37
C ILE A 12 -0.13 -2.40 -0.60
N ALA A 13 -1.10 -3.17 -0.11
CA ALA A 13 -2.30 -3.53 -0.84
C ALA A 13 -3.45 -2.64 -0.35
N ALA A 14 -3.87 -1.66 -1.16
CA ALA A 14 -4.85 -0.67 -0.73
C ALA A 14 -5.96 -0.42 -1.76
N ASP A 15 -7.16 -0.14 -1.27
CA ASP A 15 -8.32 0.31 -2.04
C ASP A 15 -9.03 1.48 -1.32
N SER A 16 -10.24 1.83 -1.78
CA SER A 16 -11.06 2.89 -1.17
C SER A 16 -11.59 2.58 0.25
N SER A 17 -11.45 1.34 0.71
CA SER A 17 -12.07 0.80 1.91
C SER A 17 -11.09 0.15 2.91
N ARG A 18 -9.90 -0.28 2.46
CA ARG A 18 -8.91 -0.98 3.27
C ARG A 18 -7.51 -0.80 2.69
N ALA A 19 -6.51 -0.72 3.54
CA ALA A 19 -5.10 -0.71 3.17
C ALA A 19 -4.34 -1.64 4.11
N ARG A 20 -3.74 -2.68 3.55
CA ARG A 20 -2.87 -3.59 4.28
C ARG A 20 -1.43 -3.39 3.89
N ILE A 21 -0.57 -3.38 4.89
CA ILE A 21 0.86 -3.12 4.77
C ILE A 21 1.57 -4.39 5.19
N PHE A 22 2.38 -4.91 4.27
CA PHE A 22 3.18 -6.09 4.47
C PHE A 22 4.65 -5.74 4.31
N GLU A 23 5.51 -6.41 5.06
CA GLU A 23 6.95 -6.41 4.85
C GLU A 23 7.35 -7.67 4.12
N LEU A 24 8.02 -7.48 2.98
CA LEU A 24 8.54 -8.57 2.16
C LEU A 24 9.94 -8.94 2.65
N GLU A 25 10.04 -10.14 3.21
CA GLU A 25 11.31 -10.73 3.61
C GLU A 25 11.99 -11.36 2.38
N GLN A 26 13.10 -10.77 1.89
CA GLN A 26 13.73 -11.20 0.63
C GLN A 26 14.28 -12.64 0.65
N ASP A 27 14.65 -13.17 1.82
CA ASP A 27 15.20 -14.53 1.94
C ASP A 27 14.13 -15.61 1.83
N THR A 28 12.92 -15.34 2.31
CA THR A 28 11.83 -16.32 2.36
C THR A 28 10.68 -16.00 1.41
N SER A 29 10.69 -14.79 0.82
CA SER A 29 9.58 -14.22 0.05
C SER A 29 8.25 -14.32 0.82
N HIS A 30 8.33 -14.17 2.14
CA HIS A 30 7.16 -14.10 3.00
C HIS A 30 6.72 -12.65 3.19
N LEU A 31 5.40 -12.47 3.26
CA LEU A 31 4.79 -11.20 3.58
C LEU A 31 4.37 -11.20 5.06
N LEU A 32 5.05 -10.38 5.86
CA LEU A 32 4.69 -10.16 7.25
C LEU A 32 3.72 -8.99 7.33
N GLU A 33 2.48 -9.23 7.73
CA GLU A 33 1.50 -8.15 7.92
C GLU A 33 1.96 -7.27 9.09
N ILE A 34 2.20 -5.99 8.79
CA ILE A 34 2.61 -4.97 9.77
C ILE A 34 1.38 -4.21 10.26
N GLU A 35 0.49 -3.85 9.33
CA GLU A 35 -0.64 -2.98 9.62
C GLU A 35 -1.82 -3.31 8.71
N ASP A 36 -3.02 -3.23 9.27
CA ASP A 36 -4.28 -3.34 8.54
C ASP A 36 -5.17 -2.14 8.87
N MET A 37 -5.25 -1.20 7.93
CA MET A 37 -6.09 -0.02 8.02
C MET A 37 -7.41 -0.28 7.31
N VAL A 38 -8.53 -0.08 7.99
CA VAL A 38 -9.87 -0.15 7.41
C VAL A 38 -10.53 1.21 7.46
N ASN A 39 -11.14 1.60 6.35
CA ASN A 39 -12.01 2.77 6.26
C ASN A 39 -13.46 2.33 6.52
N PRO A 40 -14.01 2.52 7.74
CA PRO A 40 -15.34 2.05 8.11
C PRO A 40 -16.46 2.66 7.27
N GLU A 41 -16.25 3.86 6.72
CA GLU A 41 -17.23 4.58 5.90
C GLU A 41 -17.34 4.02 4.47
N GLY A 42 -16.34 3.25 4.00
CA GLY A 42 -16.34 2.60 2.69
C GLY A 42 -17.42 1.51 2.51
N ARG A 43 -18.16 1.16 3.57
CA ARG A 43 -19.27 0.17 3.55
C ARG A 43 -20.67 0.79 3.67
N GLN A 44 -20.82 2.10 3.80
CA GLN A 44 -22.17 2.68 3.94
C GLN A 44 -22.93 2.71 2.60
N THR A 45 -24.02 1.94 2.60
CA THR A 45 -25.14 1.74 1.66
C THR A 45 -25.23 2.68 0.43
N GLU A 46 -25.33 2.06 -0.76
CA GLU A 46 -25.48 2.60 -2.12
C GLU A 46 -26.58 3.66 -2.40
N ARG A 47 -27.33 4.14 -1.40
CA ARG A 47 -28.50 5.03 -1.63
C ARG A 47 -28.34 6.47 -1.17
N GLU A 48 -27.28 6.79 -0.45
CA GLU A 48 -27.02 8.16 -0.02
C GLU A 48 -25.52 8.48 -0.25
N ILE A 49 -25.27 9.42 -1.18
CA ILE A 49 -24.11 10.33 -1.21
C ILE A 49 -22.83 9.87 -1.97
N GLU A 50 -22.83 10.04 -3.30
CA GLU A 50 -21.59 10.02 -4.11
C GLU A 50 -20.52 11.04 -3.63
N ALA A 51 -20.96 12.16 -3.05
CA ALA A 51 -20.06 13.22 -2.55
C ALA A 51 -19.36 12.91 -1.20
N ASN A 52 -19.94 12.06 -0.34
CA ASN A 52 -19.30 11.65 0.91
C ASN A 52 -18.27 10.57 0.63
N GLN A 53 -18.62 9.60 -0.22
CA GLN A 53 -17.66 8.58 -0.63
C GLN A 53 -16.36 9.18 -1.19
N GLN A 54 -16.45 10.24 -2.01
CA GLN A 54 -15.26 10.91 -2.52
C GLN A 54 -14.42 11.56 -1.40
N HIS A 55 -15.06 12.25 -0.45
CA HIS A 55 -14.36 12.83 0.71
C HIS A 55 -13.73 11.75 1.59
N ASP A 56 -14.40 10.64 1.81
CA ASP A 56 -13.92 9.55 2.66
C ASP A 56 -12.69 8.89 2.04
N VAL A 57 -12.71 8.63 0.73
CA VAL A 57 -11.55 8.10 0.00
C VAL A 57 -10.39 9.09 0.03
N GLU A 58 -10.65 10.39 -0.12
CA GLU A 58 -9.60 11.41 0.00
C GLU A 58 -9.00 11.45 1.41
N MET A 59 -9.83 11.41 2.45
CA MET A 59 -9.38 11.36 3.84
C MET A 59 -8.57 10.09 4.12
N PHE A 60 -8.99 8.95 3.57
CA PHE A 60 -8.26 7.70 3.68
C PHE A 60 -6.90 7.75 2.97
N SER A 61 -6.84 8.31 1.76
CA SER A 61 -5.58 8.51 1.04
C SER A 61 -4.60 9.42 1.80
N LYS A 62 -5.10 10.45 2.49
CA LYS A 62 -4.31 11.32 3.37
C LYS A 62 -3.76 10.56 4.57
N GLN A 63 -4.59 9.75 5.23
CA GLN A 63 -4.15 8.92 6.36
C GLN A 63 -3.08 7.92 5.95
N LEU A 64 -3.31 7.21 4.84
CA LEU A 64 -2.33 6.25 4.29
C LEU A 64 -1.03 6.95 3.89
N GLY A 65 -1.13 8.09 3.19
CA GLY A 65 0.03 8.90 2.82
C GLY A 65 0.85 9.35 4.03
N HIS A 66 0.18 9.84 5.07
CA HIS A 66 0.84 10.27 6.31
C HIS A 66 1.53 9.10 7.04
N TYR A 67 0.90 7.92 7.07
CA TYR A 67 1.50 6.72 7.65
C TYR A 67 2.78 6.32 6.91
N ILE A 68 2.73 6.28 5.58
CA ILE A 68 3.87 5.96 4.73
C ILE A 68 4.99 6.98 4.92
N ASP A 69 4.66 8.27 4.93
CA ASP A 69 5.63 9.35 5.14
C ASP A 69 6.33 9.20 6.50
N LYS A 70 5.56 8.97 7.56
CA LYS A 70 6.13 8.75 8.89
C LYS A 70 7.06 7.54 8.91
N ALA A 71 6.63 6.41 8.35
CA ALA A 71 7.45 5.20 8.27
C ALA A 71 8.72 5.39 7.40
N CYS A 72 8.64 6.22 6.36
CA CYS A 72 9.77 6.57 5.51
C CYS A 72 10.80 7.44 6.27
N VAL A 73 10.32 8.43 7.04
CA VAL A 73 11.16 9.26 7.92
C VAL A 73 11.80 8.44 9.05
N GLU A 74 11.08 7.45 9.58
CA GLU A 74 11.59 6.51 10.58
C GLU A 74 12.52 5.43 9.99
N HIS A 75 12.77 5.45 8.68
CA HIS A 75 13.58 4.45 7.97
C HIS A 75 13.12 3.00 8.21
N ARG A 76 11.79 2.80 8.32
CA ARG A 76 11.22 1.46 8.51
C ARG A 76 11.29 0.58 7.26
N PHE A 77 11.40 1.20 6.08
CA PHE A 77 11.56 0.53 4.80
C PHE A 77 12.54 1.28 3.91
N ASP A 78 13.20 0.56 3.02
CA ASP A 78 14.08 1.09 1.97
C ASP A 78 13.36 1.21 0.62
N ALA A 79 12.36 0.36 0.40
CA ALA A 79 11.63 0.23 -0.86
C ALA A 79 10.12 0.07 -0.59
N LEU A 80 9.31 0.64 -1.48
CA LEU A 80 7.85 0.58 -1.38
C LEU A 80 7.23 0.09 -2.68
N THR A 81 6.35 -0.90 -2.58
CA THR A 81 5.51 -1.39 -3.67
C THR A 81 4.06 -1.09 -3.32
N VAL A 82 3.37 -0.34 -4.17
CA VAL A 82 1.97 0.02 -3.95
C VAL A 82 1.09 -0.72 -4.94
N ILE A 83 0.11 -1.46 -4.44
CA ILE A 83 -0.84 -2.24 -5.22
C ILE A 83 -2.23 -1.74 -4.91
N ALA A 84 -2.80 -0.99 -5.84
CA ALA A 84 -4.11 -0.36 -5.67
C ALA A 84 -4.80 -0.11 -7.02
N PRO A 85 -6.13 0.12 -7.04
CA PRO A 85 -6.82 0.54 -8.24
C PRO A 85 -6.24 1.86 -8.81
N PRO A 86 -6.21 2.07 -10.15
CA PRO A 86 -5.63 3.26 -10.78
C PRO A 86 -6.10 4.59 -10.21
N LYS A 87 -7.40 4.69 -9.89
CA LYS A 87 -7.99 5.89 -9.27
C LYS A 87 -7.37 6.18 -7.90
N PHE A 88 -7.20 5.15 -7.07
CA PHE A 88 -6.67 5.29 -5.72
C PHE A 88 -5.15 5.50 -5.73
N LEU A 89 -4.42 4.88 -6.66
CA LEU A 89 -2.99 5.17 -6.88
C LEU A 89 -2.75 6.66 -7.16
N GLY A 90 -3.61 7.28 -7.98
CA GLY A 90 -3.56 8.73 -8.22
C GLY A 90 -3.67 9.53 -6.92
N LEU A 91 -4.67 9.21 -6.09
CA LEU A 91 -4.91 9.90 -4.81
C LEU A 91 -3.77 9.69 -3.80
N ILE A 92 -3.26 8.46 -3.66
CA ILE A 92 -2.12 8.18 -2.79
C ILE A 92 -0.93 9.00 -3.25
N ARG A 93 -0.58 8.95 -4.55
CA ARG A 93 0.54 9.72 -5.10
C ARG A 93 0.42 11.18 -4.72
N GLU A 94 -0.73 11.81 -4.91
CA GLU A 94 -0.95 13.23 -4.57
C GLU A 94 -0.69 13.55 -3.10
N ASN A 95 -0.93 12.60 -2.19
CA ASN A 95 -0.77 12.77 -0.74
C ASN A 95 0.58 12.26 -0.18
N LEU A 96 1.42 11.61 -0.99
CA LEU A 96 2.76 11.20 -0.58
C LEU A 96 3.79 12.34 -0.71
N SER A 97 4.70 12.43 0.26
CA SER A 97 5.86 13.32 0.17
C SER A 97 6.86 12.92 -0.92
N ASP A 98 7.73 13.84 -1.32
CA ASP A 98 8.80 13.59 -2.30
C ASP A 98 9.74 12.44 -1.88
N GLN A 99 9.96 12.24 -0.58
CA GLN A 99 10.80 11.16 -0.08
C GLN A 99 10.11 9.80 -0.26
N SER A 100 8.86 9.67 0.19
CA SER A 100 8.10 8.44 0.04
C SER A 100 7.90 8.08 -1.43
N ARG A 101 7.61 9.07 -2.29
CA ARG A 101 7.51 8.85 -3.75
C ARG A 101 8.82 8.33 -4.36
N ARG A 102 9.98 8.72 -3.84
CA ARG A 102 11.28 8.18 -4.30
C ARG A 102 11.54 6.77 -3.81
N ALA A 103 10.94 6.38 -2.68
CA ALA A 103 11.04 5.02 -2.16
C ALA A 103 10.08 4.06 -2.89
N VAL A 104 9.04 4.58 -3.56
CA VAL A 104 8.17 3.80 -4.46
C VAL A 104 9.01 3.25 -5.61
N GLN A 105 9.26 1.94 -5.57
CA GLN A 105 9.93 1.22 -6.65
C GLN A 105 8.92 0.76 -7.71
N GLU A 106 7.76 0.29 -7.26
CA GLU A 106 6.72 -0.25 -8.15
C GLU A 106 5.32 0.16 -7.74
N GLU A 107 4.48 0.37 -8.76
CA GLU A 107 3.07 0.65 -8.61
C GLU A 107 2.26 -0.26 -9.53
N ILE A 108 1.42 -1.08 -8.92
CA ILE A 108 0.69 -2.13 -9.61
C ILE A 108 -0.80 -1.75 -9.59
N PRO A 109 -1.38 -1.41 -10.75
CA PRO A 109 -2.80 -1.04 -10.86
C PRO A 109 -3.70 -2.28 -10.74
N LYS A 110 -3.79 -2.86 -9.55
CA LYS A 110 -4.54 -4.08 -9.27
C LYS A 110 -5.30 -3.93 -7.96
N ASP A 111 -6.53 -4.42 -7.96
CA ASP A 111 -7.34 -4.52 -6.75
C ASP A 111 -7.10 -5.87 -6.07
N ILE A 112 -6.20 -5.87 -5.08
CA ILE A 112 -5.90 -7.03 -4.23
C ILE A 112 -6.06 -6.69 -2.75
N ALA A 113 -6.71 -5.57 -2.42
CA ALA A 113 -6.94 -5.16 -1.04
C ALA A 113 -7.73 -6.22 -0.24
N TRP A 114 -8.43 -7.11 -0.93
CA TRP A 114 -9.19 -8.24 -0.39
C TRP A 114 -8.48 -9.60 -0.42
N PHE A 115 -7.29 -9.69 -1.04
CA PHE A 115 -6.57 -10.96 -1.23
C PHE A 115 -5.91 -11.41 0.08
N GLU A 116 -5.93 -12.70 0.41
CA GLU A 116 -5.19 -13.17 1.58
C GLU A 116 -3.68 -13.03 1.39
N GLY A 117 -2.90 -12.91 2.47
CA GLY A 117 -1.45 -12.71 2.41
C GLY A 117 -0.76 -13.71 1.46
N HIS A 118 -1.20 -14.98 1.49
CA HIS A 118 -0.68 -16.02 0.61
C HIS A 118 -0.91 -15.74 -0.89
N GLN A 119 -2.02 -15.11 -1.26
CA GLN A 119 -2.34 -14.80 -2.66
C GLN A 119 -1.49 -13.63 -3.16
N ILE A 120 -1.18 -12.68 -2.28
CA ILE A 120 -0.27 -11.57 -2.58
C ILE A 120 1.16 -12.10 -2.71
N GLU A 121 1.59 -13.00 -1.82
CA GLU A 121 2.88 -13.70 -1.92
C GLU A 121 3.00 -14.46 -3.24
N GLU A 122 1.98 -15.25 -3.60
CA GLU A 122 1.96 -16.00 -4.85
C GLU A 122 2.02 -15.07 -6.07
N TYR A 123 1.30 -13.96 -6.03
CA TYR A 123 1.33 -12.95 -7.08
C TYR A 123 2.72 -12.30 -7.24
N LEU A 124 3.39 -12.00 -6.13
CA LEU A 124 4.75 -11.46 -6.15
C LEU A 124 5.77 -12.51 -6.61
N LYS A 125 5.65 -13.77 -6.16
CA LYS A 125 6.52 -14.89 -6.58
C LYS A 125 6.36 -15.25 -8.05
N ALA A 126 5.14 -15.15 -8.59
CA ALA A 126 4.85 -15.44 -9.99
C ALA A 126 5.43 -14.38 -10.93
N ARG A 127 5.83 -13.20 -10.42
CA ARG A 127 6.49 -12.17 -11.21
C ARG A 127 8.01 -12.37 -11.16
N PRO A 128 8.66 -12.67 -12.31
CA PRO A 128 10.11 -12.59 -12.37
C PRO A 128 10.55 -11.13 -12.24
N HIS A 129 11.43 -10.84 -11.28
CA HIS A 129 12.12 -9.56 -11.10
C HIS A 129 13.10 -9.26 -12.25
#